data_AF-A0A9X2IB27-F1
#
_entry.id   AF-A0A9X2IB27-F1
#
_cell.length_a   1.000
_cell.length_b   1.000
_cell.length_c   1.000
_cell.angle_alpha   90.00
_cell.angle_beta   90.00
_cell.angle_gamma   90.00
#
_symmetry.space_group_name_H-M   'P 1'
#
loop_
_entity.id
_entity.type
_entity.pdbx_description
1 polymer ?
#
loop_
_entity_poly.entity_id
_entity_poly.type
_entity_poly.pdbx_seq_one_letter_code
_entity_poly.pdbx_strand_id
1 'polypeptide(L)' 'MNYRARGHEFVSSPTVIYGGGQAIYCLEEGYWAASDPRKDGQAVGF' A
#
# COMPACT_ATOMS: atom_id res chain seq x y z
N MET A 1 1.83 9.50 18.82
CA MET A 1 2.82 8.79 19.66
C MET A 1 4.23 9.25 19.29
N ASN A 2 5.11 9.53 20.27
CA ASN A 2 6.52 9.83 20.02
C ASN A 2 7.34 8.53 20.17
N TYR A 3 7.63 7.87 19.05
CA TYR A 3 8.37 6.60 19.03
C TYR A 3 9.86 6.75 19.35
N ARG A 4 10.46 7.91 19.04
CA ARG A 4 11.87 8.17 19.41
C ARG A 4 12.04 8.19 20.93
N ALA A 5 11.10 8.83 21.63
CA ALA A 5 11.08 8.84 23.11
C ALA A 5 10.87 7.45 23.74
N ARG A 6 10.46 6.45 22.95
CA ARG A 6 10.28 5.06 23.38
C ARG A 6 11.44 4.15 22.96
N GLY A 7 12.55 4.73 22.49
CA GLY A 7 13.75 3.98 22.11
C GLY A 7 13.75 3.43 20.70
N HIS A 8 12.79 3.81 19.83
CA HIS A 8 12.81 3.39 18.43
C HIS A 8 13.80 4.22 17.62
N GLU A 9 14.68 3.51 16.91
CA GLU A 9 15.55 4.08 15.89
C GLU A 9 14.85 4.03 14.52
N PHE A 10 14.81 5.17 13.83
CA PHE A 10 14.21 5.26 12.50
C PHE A 10 15.30 5.20 11.43
N VAL A 11 15.19 4.24 10.54
CA VAL A 11 16.04 4.14 9.35
C VAL A 11 15.24 4.66 8.16
N SER A 12 15.74 5.73 7.52
CA SER A 12 15.12 6.30 6.32
C SER A 12 15.56 5.53 5.08
N SER A 13 14.62 5.28 4.17
CA SER A 13 14.91 4.81 2.81
C SER A 13 14.74 5.97 1.82
N PRO A 14 15.65 6.15 0.85
CA PRO A 14 15.54 7.18 -0.19
C PRO A 14 14.42 6.87 -1.20
N THR A 15 13.97 5.62 -1.25
CA THR A 15 12.87 5.15 -2.10
C THR A 15 11.80 4.46 -1.26
N VAL A 16 10.56 4.39 -1.78
CA VAL A 16 9.48 3.68 -1.10
C VAL A 16 9.65 2.17 -1.31
N ILE A 17 10.25 1.51 -0.32
CA ILE A 17 10.60 0.07 -0.39
C ILE A 17 9.55 -0.86 0.22
N TYR A 18 8.61 -0.32 1.00
CA TYR A 18 7.60 -1.11 1.70
C TYR A 18 6.29 -1.14 0.92
N GLY A 19 5.61 -2.28 0.86
CA GLY A 19 4.29 -2.40 0.22
C GLY A 19 4.35 -2.85 -1.24
N GLY A 20 3.35 -2.49 -2.03
CA GLY A 20 3.01 -3.12 -3.31
C GLY A 20 1.69 -3.89 -3.27
N GLY A 21 0.72 -3.39 -2.50
CA GLY A 21 -0.53 -4.08 -2.24
C GLY A 21 -1.43 -4.18 -3.48
N GLN A 22 -2.24 -5.23 -3.53
CA GLN A 22 -3.29 -5.41 -4.52
C GLN A 22 -4.57 -5.74 -3.76
N ALA A 23 -5.69 -5.13 -4.14
CA ALA A 23 -6.95 -5.35 -3.44
C ALA A 23 -8.12 -5.36 -4.42
N ILE A 24 -9.10 -6.21 -4.14
CA ILE A 24 -10.42 -6.21 -4.77
C ILE A 24 -11.44 -6.17 -3.63
N TYR A 25 -12.36 -5.22 -3.71
CA TYR A 25 -13.46 -5.06 -2.78
C TYR A 25 -14.78 -5.40 -3.47
N CYS A 26 -15.59 -6.22 -2.82
CA CYS A 26 -16.92 -6.59 -3.31
C CYS A 26 -17.93 -5.50 -2.94
N LEU A 27 -18.66 -5.01 -3.93
CA LEU A 27 -19.74 -4.02 -3.76
C LEU A 27 -21.10 -4.73 -3.86
N GLU A 28 -22.18 -3.99 -3.58
CA GLU A 28 -23.54 -4.47 -3.84
C GLU A 28 -23.73 -4.81 -5.32
N GLU A 29 -23.18 -3.98 -6.22
CA GLU A 29 -23.17 -4.20 -7.66
C GLU A 29 -21.73 -4.14 -8.20
N GLY A 30 -21.10 -5.31 -8.30
CA GLY A 30 -19.79 -5.48 -8.93
C GLY A 30 -18.60 -5.42 -7.97
N TYR A 31 -17.44 -5.03 -8.51
CA TYR A 31 -16.16 -5.08 -7.80
C TYR A 31 -15.34 -3.82 -8.04
N TRP A 32 -14.64 -3.35 -7.00
CA TRP A 32 -13.63 -2.31 -7.12
C TRP A 32 -12.25 -2.92 -6.88
N ALA A 33 -11.39 -2.90 -7.90
CA ALA A 33 -9.99 -3.27 -7.79
C ALA A 33 -9.06 -2.05 -7.71
N ALA A 34 -7.98 -2.16 -6.93
CA ALA A 34 -6.93 -1.16 -6.85
C ALA A 34 -5.55 -1.83 -6.90
N SER A 35 -4.62 -1.19 -7.61
CA SER A 35 -3.22 -1.59 -7.69
C SER A 35 -2.34 -0.49 -7.09
N ASP A 36 -1.38 -0.90 -6.28
CA ASP A 36 -0.41 0.00 -5.69
C ASP A 36 0.52 0.59 -6.78
N PRO A 37 0.57 1.92 -6.95
CA PRO A 37 1.32 2.56 -8.04
C PRO A 37 2.84 2.45 -7.87
N ARG A 38 3.32 1.93 -6.74
CA ARG A 38 4.75 1.73 -6.47
C ARG A 38 5.31 0.49 -7.16
N LYS A 39 4.46 -0.30 -7.81
CA LYS A 39 4.81 -1.51 -8.55
C LYS A 39 4.20 -1.42 -9.94
N ASP A 40 4.73 -2.20 -10.87
CA ASP A 40 4.27 -2.23 -12.27
C ASP A 40 2.94 -2.99 -12.45
N GLY A 41 2.11 -3.05 -11.40
CA GLY A 41 0.83 -3.75 -11.39
C GLY A 41 -0.30 -2.91 -12.00
N GLN A 42 -1.41 -3.58 -12.33
CA GLN A 42 -2.61 -2.94 -12.86
C GLN A 42 -3.88 -3.59 -12.30
N ALA A 43 -4.88 -2.76 -12.01
CA ALA A 43 -6.25 -3.20 -11.75
C ALA A 43 -7.06 -3.09 -13.05
N VAL A 44 -7.71 -4.17 -13.47
CA VAL A 44 -8.49 -4.26 -14.72
C VAL A 44 -9.85 -4.90 -14.42
N GLY A 45 -10.90 -4.42 -15.08
CA GLY A 45 -12.27 -4.94 -15.00
C GLY A 45 -12.93 -5.05 -16.38
N PHE A 46 -14.10 -5.69 -16.43
CA PHE A 46 -14.92 -5.87 -17.63
C PHE A 46 -16.40 -5.64 -17.31
#